data_AF-A0A016RY31-F1
#
_entry.id   AF-A0A016RY31-F1
#
_cell.length_a   1.000
_cell.length_b   1.000
_cell.length_c   1.000
_cell.angle_alpha   90.00
_cell.angle_beta   90.00
_cell.angle_gamma   90.00
#
_symmetry.space_group_name_H-M   'P 1'
#
loop_
_entity.id
_entity.type
_entity.pdbx_description
1 polymer ?
#
loop_
_entity_poly.entity_id
_entity_poly.type
_entity_poly.pdbx_seq_one_letter_code
_entity_poly.pdbx_strand_id
1 'polypeptide(L)'
;MATLIKTITDTLTGASSKANSGIPFLANETIWFEILKRCDGFSLLRVEQTCSFFRTILTTSKFWIEKCEYDGVAIPSLTWRKFLRQELETSHDSGEPSVRNEFDYKRICCRRPFNRNLAVQLSSTSTLKALKKMGMVFRGGGDGIRIEHPPVYCEQTEVPVCFATSYGWCSRYFEIDLAEAGVEASSP
;
A
#
# COMPACT_ATOMS: atom_id res chain seq x y z
N MET A 1 -16.10 -18.99 16.86
CA MET A 1 -15.63 -20.19 16.12
C MET A 1 -16.75 -21.18 15.81
N ALA A 2 -17.69 -21.45 16.72
CA ALA A 2 -18.81 -22.37 16.46
C ALA A 2 -19.80 -21.88 15.37
N THR A 3 -19.97 -20.57 15.22
CA THR A 3 -20.92 -19.97 14.28
C THR A 3 -20.50 -20.14 12.81
N LEU A 4 -19.19 -20.11 12.53
CA LEU A 4 -18.63 -20.22 11.18
C LEU A 4 -18.74 -21.65 10.62
N ILE A 5 -18.57 -22.66 11.49
CA ILE A 5 -18.70 -24.07 11.12
C ILE A 5 -20.16 -24.39 10.78
N LYS A 6 -21.12 -23.80 11.51
CA LYS A 6 -22.55 -24.02 11.28
C LYS A 6 -23.00 -23.51 9.90
N THR A 7 -22.51 -22.34 9.47
CA THR A 7 -22.82 -21.78 8.15
C THR A 7 -22.26 -22.64 7.00
N ILE A 8 -21.12 -23.30 7.21
CA ILE A 8 -20.51 -24.21 6.23
C ILE A 8 -21.26 -25.55 6.18
N THR A 9 -21.75 -26.07 7.32
CA THR A 9 -22.51 -27.32 7.35
C THR A 9 -23.92 -27.16 6.81
N ASP A 10 -24.57 -26.03 7.07
CA ASP A 10 -25.94 -25.74 6.59
C ASP A 10 -25.96 -25.51 5.07
N THR A 11 -24.87 -25.00 4.48
CA THR A 11 -24.70 -24.90 3.02
C THR A 11 -24.35 -26.24 2.35
N LEU A 12 -23.76 -27.19 3.07
CA LEU A 12 -23.38 -28.50 2.55
C LEU A 12 -24.48 -29.57 2.63
N THR A 13 -25.51 -29.37 3.45
CA THR A 13 -26.55 -30.39 3.73
C THR A 13 -27.95 -30.04 3.22
N GLY A 14 -28.18 -28.81 2.78
CA GLY A 14 -29.50 -28.28 2.44
C GLY A 14 -29.77 -28.03 0.96
N ALA A 15 -29.46 -28.95 0.04
CA ALA A 15 -29.97 -28.88 -1.35
C ALA A 15 -29.88 -30.20 -2.11
N SER A 16 -30.45 -31.29 -1.57
CA SER A 16 -30.77 -32.46 -2.40
C SER A 16 -32.17 -32.31 -2.97
N SER A 17 -32.31 -31.56 -4.07
CA SER A 17 -33.40 -31.76 -5.05
C SER A 17 -33.23 -30.92 -6.31
N LYS A 18 -33.16 -31.64 -7.44
CA LYS A 18 -33.47 -31.24 -8.83
C LYS A 18 -32.45 -30.37 -9.60
N ALA A 19 -31.63 -31.10 -10.37
CA ALA A 19 -31.15 -30.84 -11.72
C ALA A 19 -31.10 -29.39 -12.24
N ASN A 20 -29.88 -28.87 -12.51
CA ASN A 20 -29.42 -28.57 -13.87
C ASN A 20 -28.07 -27.83 -13.90
N SER A 21 -27.29 -28.15 -14.95
CA SER A 21 -26.02 -27.55 -15.40
C SER A 21 -24.82 -27.65 -14.45
N GLY A 22 -23.93 -28.60 -14.78
CA GLY A 22 -22.63 -28.74 -14.14
C GLY A 22 -21.71 -27.56 -14.44
N ILE A 23 -21.76 -26.54 -13.59
CA ILE A 23 -20.59 -25.70 -13.36
C ILE A 23 -19.70 -26.49 -12.39
N PRO A 24 -18.50 -26.93 -12.79
CA PRO A 24 -17.63 -27.65 -11.87
C PRO A 24 -17.37 -26.73 -10.67
N PHE A 25 -17.38 -27.30 -9.45
CA PHE A 25 -16.98 -26.63 -8.20
C PHE A 25 -15.74 -25.73 -8.33
N LEU A 26 -14.86 -26.05 -9.28
CA LEU A 26 -13.67 -25.30 -9.70
C LEU A 26 -13.91 -23.88 -10.23
N ALA A 27 -15.14 -23.47 -10.58
CA ALA A 27 -15.43 -22.16 -11.17
C ALA A 27 -16.18 -21.19 -10.23
N ASN A 28 -16.31 -21.49 -8.94
CA ASN A 28 -16.91 -20.55 -8.00
C ASN A 28 -15.93 -19.41 -7.68
N GLU A 29 -16.16 -18.24 -8.30
CA GLU A 29 -15.37 -17.02 -8.10
C GLU A 29 -15.29 -16.60 -6.64
N THR A 30 -16.37 -16.71 -5.87
CA THR A 30 -16.41 -16.29 -4.46
C THR A 30 -15.50 -17.15 -3.59
N ILE A 31 -15.46 -18.47 -3.81
CA ILE A 31 -14.57 -19.37 -3.07
C ILE A 31 -13.12 -19.05 -3.40
N TRP A 32 -12.79 -18.92 -4.69
CA TRP A 32 -11.42 -18.62 -5.09
C TRP A 32 -10.98 -17.23 -4.65
N PHE A 33 -11.85 -16.23 -4.68
CA PHE A 33 -11.59 -14.90 -4.13
C PHE A 33 -11.13 -14.98 -2.66
N GLU A 34 -11.86 -15.75 -1.84
CA GLU A 34 -11.50 -15.97 -0.44
C GLU A 34 -10.19 -16.73 -0.26
N ILE A 35 -9.94 -17.76 -1.08
CA ILE A 35 -8.68 -18.53 -1.04
C ILE A 35 -7.50 -17.62 -1.39
N LEU A 36 -7.59 -16.89 -2.51
CA LEU A 36 -6.54 -16.00 -2.99
C LEU A 36 -6.27 -14.87 -1.99
N LYS A 37 -7.29 -14.32 -1.33
CA LYS A 37 -7.12 -13.30 -0.29
C LYS A 37 -6.19 -13.74 0.86
N ARG A 38 -6.07 -15.05 1.12
CA ARG A 38 -5.19 -15.61 2.17
C ARG A 38 -3.76 -15.83 1.71
N CYS A 39 -3.50 -15.79 0.41
CA CYS A 39 -2.15 -15.94 -0.14
C CYS A 39 -1.29 -14.70 0.14
N ASP A 40 0.03 -14.90 0.21
CA ASP A 40 0.99 -13.80 0.26
C ASP A 40 1.15 -13.14 -1.12
N GLY A 41 1.73 -11.94 -1.15
CA GLY A 41 1.90 -11.17 -2.39
C GLY A 41 2.71 -11.88 -3.47
N PHE A 42 3.75 -12.65 -3.11
CA PHE A 42 4.55 -13.38 -4.11
C PHE A 42 3.76 -14.51 -4.74
N SER A 43 2.98 -15.24 -3.93
CA SER A 43 2.07 -16.27 -4.43
C SER A 43 1.02 -15.68 -5.39
N LEU A 44 0.45 -14.52 -5.05
CA LEU A 44 -0.55 -13.86 -5.89
C LEU A 44 -0.01 -13.45 -7.26
N LEU A 45 1.24 -12.95 -7.33
CA LEU A 45 1.88 -12.61 -8.60
C LEU A 45 2.07 -13.82 -9.52
N ARG A 46 2.33 -15.01 -8.95
CA ARG A 46 2.45 -16.25 -9.72
C ARG A 46 1.07 -16.74 -10.17
N VAL A 47 0.09 -16.70 -9.27
CA VAL A 47 -1.27 -17.17 -9.53
C VAL A 47 -1.95 -16.38 -10.65
N GLU A 48 -1.69 -15.06 -10.73
CA GLU A 48 -2.15 -14.20 -11.82
C GLU A 48 -1.71 -14.69 -13.21
N GLN A 49 -0.54 -15.31 -13.30
CA GLN A 49 0.02 -15.83 -14.55
C GLN A 49 -0.50 -17.23 -14.89
N THR A 50 -1.12 -17.93 -13.94
CA THR A 50 -1.52 -19.34 -14.10
C THR A 50 -2.72 -19.51 -15.03
N CYS A 51 -3.76 -18.68 -14.89
CA CYS A 51 -4.95 -18.78 -15.74
C CYS A 51 -5.72 -17.45 -15.83
N SER A 52 -6.53 -17.32 -16.88
CA SER A 52 -7.35 -16.13 -17.12
C SER A 52 -8.36 -15.88 -16.01
N PHE A 53 -8.92 -16.93 -15.40
CA PHE A 53 -9.88 -16.80 -14.30
C PHE A 53 -9.27 -16.13 -13.06
N PHE A 54 -8.10 -16.58 -12.61
CA PHE A 54 -7.40 -15.94 -11.49
C PHE A 54 -6.94 -14.54 -11.86
N ARG A 55 -6.44 -14.34 -13.08
CA ARG A 55 -6.11 -13.00 -13.57
C ARG A 55 -7.31 -12.06 -13.47
N THR A 56 -8.50 -12.48 -13.88
CA THR A 56 -9.73 -11.68 -13.78
C THR A 56 -9.97 -11.24 -12.34
N ILE A 57 -9.92 -12.15 -11.37
CA ILE A 57 -10.09 -11.82 -9.94
C ILE A 57 -9.03 -10.79 -9.49
N LEU A 58 -7.76 -11.07 -9.80
CA LEU A 58 -6.61 -10.29 -9.34
C LEU A 58 -6.43 -8.95 -10.08
N THR A 59 -7.11 -8.73 -11.20
CA THR A 59 -7.15 -7.42 -11.85
C THR A 59 -8.16 -6.46 -11.22
N THR A 60 -9.07 -6.95 -10.37
CA THR A 60 -10.09 -6.08 -9.76
C THR A 60 -9.55 -5.30 -8.57
N SER A 61 -9.86 -4.00 -8.52
CA SER A 61 -9.59 -3.16 -7.34
C SER A 61 -10.27 -3.69 -6.08
N LYS A 62 -11.46 -4.29 -6.22
CA LYS A 62 -12.19 -4.91 -5.10
C LYS A 62 -11.35 -5.96 -4.38
N PHE A 63 -10.68 -6.85 -5.12
CA PHE A 63 -9.82 -7.87 -4.54
C PHE A 63 -8.71 -7.25 -3.67
N TRP A 64 -7.99 -6.27 -4.21
CA TRP A 64 -6.87 -5.65 -3.50
C TRP A 64 -7.29 -4.78 -2.32
N ILE A 65 -8.46 -4.13 -2.40
CA ILE A 65 -9.06 -3.43 -1.25
C ILE A 65 -9.33 -4.42 -0.12
N GLU A 66 -10.03 -5.52 -0.40
CA GLU A 66 -10.33 -6.54 0.62
C GLU A 66 -9.06 -7.23 1.14
N LYS A 67 -8.05 -7.43 0.28
CA LYS A 67 -6.74 -7.96 0.68
C LYS A 67 -6.01 -7.00 1.62
N CYS A 68 -6.02 -5.70 1.33
CA CYS A 68 -5.44 -4.70 2.22
C CYS A 68 -6.14 -4.69 3.58
N GLU A 69 -7.47 -4.75 3.59
CA GLU A 69 -8.25 -4.83 4.83
C GLU A 69 -7.93 -6.10 5.62
N TYR A 70 -7.82 -7.25 4.95
CA TYR A 70 -7.45 -8.53 5.57
C TYR A 70 -6.02 -8.51 6.16
N ASP A 71 -5.06 -7.92 5.44
CA ASP A 71 -3.65 -7.86 5.85
C ASP A 71 -3.34 -6.69 6.81
N GLY A 72 -4.34 -5.86 7.15
CA GLY A 72 -4.13 -4.64 7.94
C GLY A 72 -3.29 -3.58 7.23
N VAL A 73 -3.24 -3.58 5.90
CA VAL A 73 -2.56 -2.57 5.10
C VAL A 73 -3.43 -1.32 5.01
N ALA A 74 -2.85 -0.18 5.38
CA ALA A 74 -3.52 1.11 5.27
C ALA A 74 -3.77 1.49 3.80
N ILE A 75 -4.99 1.93 3.53
CA ILE A 75 -5.45 2.41 2.23
C ILE A 75 -6.03 3.82 2.37
N PRO A 76 -6.17 4.60 1.27
CA PRO A 76 -6.78 5.92 1.31
C PRO A 76 -8.17 5.89 1.96
N SER A 77 -8.53 6.98 2.65
CA SER A 77 -9.83 7.07 3.31
C SER A 77 -10.98 6.97 2.29
N LEU A 78 -12.16 6.55 2.74
CA LEU A 78 -13.34 6.47 1.88
C LEU A 78 -13.68 7.81 1.24
N THR A 79 -13.43 8.93 1.93
CA THR A 79 -13.62 10.29 1.40
C THR A 79 -12.74 10.53 0.19
N TRP A 80 -11.44 10.22 0.27
CA TRP A 80 -10.51 10.36 -0.85
C TRP A 80 -10.86 9.42 -2.02
N ARG A 81 -11.27 8.18 -1.71
CA ARG A 81 -11.72 7.21 -2.72
C ARG A 81 -12.99 7.68 -3.45
N LYS A 82 -13.89 8.39 -2.75
CA LYS A 82 -15.10 8.97 -3.35
C LYS A 82 -14.78 10.22 -4.16
N PHE A 83 -13.93 11.10 -3.63
CA PHE A 83 -13.51 12.33 -4.31
C PHE A 83 -12.93 12.04 -5.70
N LEU A 84 -11.99 11.10 -5.80
CA LEU A 84 -11.42 10.72 -7.10
C LEU A 84 -12.45 10.15 -8.09
N ARG A 85 -13.46 9.43 -7.60
CA ARG A 85 -14.57 8.95 -8.43
C ARG A 85 -15.50 10.08 -8.86
N GLN A 86 -15.73 11.08 -8.01
CA GLN A 86 -16.62 12.19 -8.30
C GLN A 86 -16.01 13.15 -9.33
N GLU A 87 -14.70 13.45 -9.22
CA GLU A 87 -13.96 14.24 -10.22
C GLU A 87 -13.99 13.59 -11.62
N LEU A 88 -14.11 12.25 -11.67
CA LEU A 88 -14.28 11.51 -12.92
C LEU A 88 -15.64 11.84 -13.58
N GLU A 89 -16.72 11.85 -12.79
CA GLU A 89 -18.08 12.10 -13.27
C GLU A 89 -18.27 13.53 -13.82
N THR A 90 -17.58 14.52 -13.24
CA THR A 90 -17.65 15.93 -13.67
C THR A 90 -16.77 16.27 -14.87
N SER A 91 -15.75 15.46 -15.19
CA SER A 91 -14.83 15.67 -16.32
C SER A 91 -15.37 15.24 -17.69
N HIS A 92 -16.55 14.61 -17.74
CA HIS A 92 -17.13 14.01 -18.95
C HIS A 92 -17.67 15.01 -20.00
N ASP A 93 -17.59 16.32 -19.78
CA ASP A 93 -18.10 17.35 -20.71
C ASP A 93 -17.07 17.82 -21.75
N SER A 94 -15.83 17.32 -21.69
CA SER A 94 -14.78 17.54 -22.68
C SER A 94 -14.35 16.19 -23.26
N GLY A 95 -14.54 15.96 -24.56
CA GLY A 95 -14.33 14.70 -25.28
C GLY A 95 -12.90 14.12 -25.32
N GLU A 96 -12.11 14.29 -24.25
CA GLU A 96 -10.84 13.63 -24.02
C GLU A 96 -11.03 12.23 -23.40
N PRO A 97 -10.11 11.28 -23.68
CA PRO A 97 -10.18 9.94 -23.11
C PRO A 97 -10.14 10.01 -21.57
N SER A 98 -11.22 9.54 -20.94
CA SER A 98 -11.38 9.46 -19.50
C SER A 98 -10.28 8.56 -18.89
N VAL A 99 -9.21 9.18 -18.38
CA VAL A 99 -8.23 8.49 -17.56
C VAL A 99 -8.92 8.14 -16.25
N ARG A 100 -9.15 6.86 -16.01
CA ARG A 100 -9.67 6.39 -14.72
C ARG A 100 -8.65 6.71 -13.64
N ASN A 101 -8.86 7.80 -12.91
CA ASN A 101 -8.07 8.18 -11.75
C ASN A 101 -8.44 7.29 -10.56
N GLU A 102 -8.20 5.99 -10.67
CA GLU A 102 -8.31 5.03 -9.57
C GLU A 102 -6.92 4.75 -8.98
N PHE A 103 -6.84 4.55 -7.67
CA PHE A 103 -5.59 4.11 -7.05
C PHE A 103 -5.22 2.70 -7.52
N ASP A 104 -3.93 2.48 -7.79
CA ASP A 104 -3.42 1.10 -7.93
C ASP A 104 -3.37 0.42 -6.55
N TYR A 105 -4.48 -0.23 -6.17
CA TYR A 105 -4.58 -0.95 -4.90
C TYR A 105 -3.65 -2.16 -4.82
N LYS A 106 -3.25 -2.76 -5.96
CA LYS A 106 -2.24 -3.83 -5.98
C LYS A 106 -0.90 -3.28 -5.52
N ARG A 107 -0.49 -2.14 -6.10
CA ARG A 107 0.75 -1.46 -5.72
C ARG A 107 0.70 -0.94 -4.29
N ILE A 108 -0.43 -0.39 -3.82
CA ILE A 108 -0.62 0.00 -2.42
C ILE A 108 -0.47 -1.20 -1.48
N CYS A 109 -1.10 -2.33 -1.81
CA CYS A 109 -1.00 -3.55 -1.01
C CYS A 109 0.45 -4.03 -0.86
N CYS A 110 1.20 -4.00 -1.97
CA CYS A 110 2.60 -4.43 -2.00
C CYS A 110 3.56 -3.44 -1.34
N ARG A 111 3.39 -2.14 -1.60
CA ARG A 111 4.34 -1.10 -1.18
C ARG A 111 4.02 -0.49 0.18
N ARG A 112 2.78 -0.58 0.64
CA ARG A 112 2.29 -0.06 1.93
C ARG A 112 2.69 1.40 2.19
N PRO A 113 2.32 2.36 1.32
CA PRO A 113 2.77 3.75 1.44
C PRO A 113 2.12 4.53 2.59
N PHE A 114 0.91 4.15 3.00
CA PHE A 114 0.13 4.90 3.97
C PHE A 114 0.49 4.54 5.42
N ASN A 115 0.28 5.49 6.34
CA ASN A 115 0.51 5.36 7.78
C ASN A 115 1.93 4.87 8.17
N ARG A 116 2.94 5.24 7.36
CA ARG A 116 4.35 5.01 7.71
C ARG A 116 5.20 6.23 7.37
N ASN A 117 6.38 6.29 7.97
CA ASN A 117 7.37 7.29 7.59
C ASN A 117 8.01 6.89 6.25
N LEU A 118 7.81 7.72 5.22
CA LEU A 118 8.49 7.57 3.92
C LEU A 118 9.87 8.24 3.90
N ALA A 119 10.21 8.99 4.95
CA ALA A 119 11.54 9.54 5.12
C ALA A 119 12.57 8.47 5.47
N VAL A 120 13.82 8.73 5.09
CA VAL A 120 14.96 7.92 5.52
C VAL A 120 15.04 7.95 7.06
N GLN A 121 14.98 6.76 7.67
CA GLN A 121 15.10 6.62 9.11
C GLN A 121 16.55 6.84 9.56
N LEU A 122 16.72 7.58 10.66
CA LEU A 122 18.01 7.75 11.30
C LEU A 122 18.27 6.60 12.29
N SER A 123 19.53 6.19 12.37
CA SER A 123 20.03 5.18 13.29
C SER A 123 21.38 5.61 13.86
N SER A 124 21.85 4.92 14.88
CA SER A 124 23.14 5.20 15.53
C SER A 124 24.34 5.08 14.58
N THR A 125 24.19 4.38 13.45
CA THR A 125 25.23 4.20 12.42
C THR A 125 25.05 5.15 11.24
N SER A 126 24.03 6.00 11.26
CA SER A 126 23.78 6.96 10.19
C SER A 126 24.92 7.97 10.08
N THR A 127 25.43 8.17 8.86
CA THR A 127 26.43 9.18 8.56
C THR A 127 25.89 10.12 7.49
N LEU A 128 26.32 11.39 7.49
CA LEU A 128 25.94 12.34 6.45
C LEU A 128 26.30 11.84 5.05
N LYS A 129 27.40 11.09 4.92
CA LYS A 129 27.81 10.48 3.64
C LYS A 129 26.82 9.42 3.17
N ALA A 130 26.37 8.54 4.07
CA ALA A 130 25.37 7.53 3.73
C ALA A 130 24.03 8.17 3.36
N LEU A 131 23.60 9.17 4.13
CA LEU A 131 22.35 9.89 3.88
C LEU A 131 22.37 10.67 2.55
N LYS A 132 23.51 11.27 2.19
CA LYS A 132 23.69 11.90 0.87
C LYS A 132 23.54 10.90 -0.29
N LYS A 133 24.01 9.67 -0.12
CA LYS A 133 23.81 8.60 -1.11
C LYS A 133 22.34 8.18 -1.23
N MET A 134 21.55 8.38 -0.19
CA MET A 134 20.10 8.14 -0.18
C MET A 134 19.29 9.37 -0.65
N GLY A 135 19.95 10.37 -1.25
CA GLY A 135 19.28 11.55 -1.79
C GLY A 135 19.05 12.70 -0.81
N MET A 136 19.55 12.63 0.43
CA MET A 136 19.50 13.78 1.34
C MET A 136 20.49 14.86 0.91
N VAL A 137 20.01 16.10 0.85
CA VAL A 137 20.84 17.27 0.59
C VAL A 137 21.02 18.05 1.88
N PHE A 138 22.27 18.44 2.17
CA PHE A 138 22.64 19.21 3.36
C PHE A 138 23.33 20.51 2.92
N ARG A 139 22.89 21.63 3.48
CA ARG A 139 23.51 22.95 3.33
C ARG A 139 23.78 23.48 4.72
N GLY A 140 24.99 23.96 4.99
CA GLY A 140 25.36 24.38 6.34
C GLY A 140 26.25 25.60 6.32
N GLY A 141 25.93 26.57 7.17
CA GLY A 141 26.82 27.66 7.59
C GLY A 141 27.51 27.32 8.92
N GLY A 142 28.56 28.07 9.27
CA GLY A 142 29.42 27.75 10.42
C GLY A 142 30.08 26.37 10.25
N ASP A 143 30.07 25.56 11.31
CA ASP A 143 30.58 24.17 11.29
C ASP A 143 29.63 23.17 10.60
N GLY A 144 28.51 23.67 10.05
CA GLY A 144 27.54 22.90 9.29
C GLY A 144 26.61 22.04 10.15
N ILE A 145 26.07 20.99 9.53
CA ILE A 145 25.18 20.02 10.17
C ILE A 145 25.99 18.81 10.58
N ARG A 146 25.81 18.31 11.80
CA ARG A 146 26.35 17.03 12.28
C ARG A 146 25.23 16.10 12.75
N ILE A 147 25.53 14.81 12.85
CA ILE A 147 24.65 13.82 13.46
C ILE A 147 25.15 13.57 14.87
N GLU A 148 24.26 13.64 15.85
CA GLU A 148 24.56 13.35 17.24
C GLU A 148 23.82 12.09 17.68
N HIS A 149 24.52 11.25 18.44
CA HIS A 149 23.98 10.03 19.04
C HIS A 149 24.77 9.71 20.33
N PRO A 150 24.19 9.90 21.54
CA PRO A 150 22.92 10.59 21.78
C PRO A 150 23.02 12.09 21.46
N PRO A 151 21.89 12.80 21.33
CA PRO A 151 21.86 14.26 21.31
C PRO A 151 22.61 14.84 22.52
N VAL A 152 23.50 15.80 22.27
CA VAL A 152 24.36 16.38 23.30
C VAL A 152 23.63 17.56 23.96
N TYR A 153 23.80 17.72 25.27
CA TYR A 153 23.15 18.79 26.07
C TYR A 153 21.62 18.72 26.11
N CYS A 154 21.04 17.54 25.90
CA CYS A 154 19.62 17.27 26.15
C CYS A 154 19.48 16.46 27.44
N GLU A 155 18.85 17.02 28.47
CA GLU A 155 18.76 16.38 29.79
C GLU A 155 17.89 15.12 29.79
N GLN A 156 16.91 15.02 28.88
CA GLN A 156 16.09 13.83 28.63
C GLN A 156 15.62 13.84 27.16
N THR A 157 16.09 12.89 26.35
CA THR A 157 15.66 12.77 24.95
C THR A 157 15.16 11.36 24.65
N GLU A 158 13.90 11.27 24.23
CA GLU A 158 13.31 10.04 23.69
C GLU A 158 13.88 9.72 22.29
N VAL A 159 14.48 10.71 21.64
CA VAL A 159 15.05 10.58 20.31
C VAL A 159 16.53 10.18 20.45
N PRO A 160 16.93 8.99 19.96
CA PRO A 160 18.30 8.50 20.14
C PRO A 160 19.29 9.21 19.23
N VAL A 161 18.86 9.75 18.08
CA VAL A 161 19.74 10.32 17.05
C VAL A 161 19.13 11.61 16.52
N CYS A 162 19.90 12.68 16.46
CA CYS A 162 19.42 13.95 15.90
C CYS A 162 20.41 14.57 14.93
N PHE A 163 19.95 15.59 14.20
CA PHE A 163 20.81 16.51 13.49
C PHE A 163 21.04 17.74 14.37
N ALA A 164 22.29 18.14 14.58
CA ALA A 164 22.64 19.39 15.22
C ALA A 164 23.17 20.38 14.18
N THR A 165 22.71 21.62 14.29
CA THR A 165 23.13 22.73 13.44
C THR A 165 24.18 23.59 14.14
N SER A 166 25.05 24.22 13.36
CA SER A 166 25.99 25.23 13.88
C SER A 166 25.32 26.60 14.09
N TYR A 167 26.11 27.59 14.51
CA TYR A 167 25.74 29.00 14.66
C TYR A 167 25.34 29.72 13.35
N GLY A 168 25.57 29.10 12.18
CA GLY A 168 25.17 29.63 10.88
C GLY A 168 23.94 28.90 10.33
N TRP A 169 23.23 29.54 9.37
CA TRP A 169 22.06 28.95 8.74
C TRP A 169 22.36 27.59 8.11
N CYS A 170 21.61 26.59 8.56
CA CYS A 170 21.71 25.22 8.09
C CYS A 170 20.35 24.77 7.57
N SER A 171 20.32 24.05 6.45
CA SER A 171 19.11 23.43 5.91
C SER A 171 19.39 22.03 5.38
N ARG A 172 18.36 21.19 5.41
CA ARG A 172 18.38 19.87 4.82
C ARG A 172 17.04 19.58 4.15
N TYR A 173 17.07 18.82 3.08
CA TYR A 173 15.85 18.29 2.46
C TYR A 173 16.13 16.93 1.83
N PHE A 174 15.06 16.21 1.55
CA PHE A 174 15.06 14.99 0.77
C PHE A 174 13.71 14.92 0.03
N GLU A 175 13.70 14.33 -1.14
CA GLU A 175 12.52 14.23 -1.98
C GLU A 175 11.90 12.85 -1.81
N ILE A 176 10.56 12.79 -1.69
CA ILE A 176 9.81 11.54 -1.66
C ILE A 176 9.13 11.39 -3.01
N ASP A 177 9.49 10.34 -3.75
CA ASP A 177 8.72 9.91 -4.91
C ASP A 177 7.51 9.09 -4.43
N LEU A 178 6.33 9.69 -4.50
CA LEU A 178 5.08 9.05 -4.11
C LEU A 178 4.70 7.90 -5.03
N ALA A 179 5.00 7.99 -6.33
CA ALA A 179 4.72 6.92 -7.28
C ALA A 179 5.60 5.72 -6.96
N GLU A 180 6.91 5.92 -6.77
CA GLU A 180 7.83 4.86 -6.33
C GLU A 180 7.39 4.24 -4.99
N ALA A 181 6.93 5.08 -4.05
CA ALA A 181 6.37 4.62 -2.78
C ALA A 181 5.07 3.82 -2.92
N GLY A 182 4.42 3.84 -4.09
CA GLY A 182 3.22 3.07 -4.41
C GLY A 182 1.91 3.84 -4.37
N VAL A 183 1.98 5.17 -4.43
CA VAL A 183 0.83 6.07 -4.58
C VAL A 183 0.82 6.58 -6.01
N GLU A 184 0.21 5.80 -6.89
CA GLU A 184 0.00 6.19 -8.29
C GLU A 184 -1.43 5.83 -8.73
N ALA A 185 -1.85 6.47 -9.81
CA ALA A 185 -3.06 6.06 -10.51
C ALA A 185 -2.81 4.73 -11.24
N SER A 186 -3.83 3.88 -11.32
CA SER A 186 -3.82 2.70 -12.17
C SER A 186 -3.56 3.12 -13.62
N SER A 187 -2.48 2.64 -14.22
CA SER A 187 -2.25 2.79 -15.66
C SER A 187 -3.33 2.03 -16.44
N PRO A 188 -3.87 2.59 -17.55
CA PRO A 188 -4.85 1.93 -18.40
C PRO A 188 -4.34 0.64 -19.04
#